data_AF-A0A255R4S6-F1
#
_entry.id   AF-A0A255R4S6-F1
#
_cell.length_a   1.000
_cell.length_b   1.000
_cell.length_c   1.000
_cell.angle_alpha   90.00
_cell.angle_beta   90.00
_cell.angle_gamma   90.00
#
_symmetry.space_group_name_H-M   'P 1'
#
loop_
_entity.id
_entity.type
_entity.pdbx_description
1 polymer ?
#
loop_
_entity_poly.entity_id
_entity_poly.type
_entity_poly.pdbx_seq_one_letter_code
_entity_poly.pdbx_strand_id
1 'polypeptide(L)'
;MFERINKKVKGFFSSQRMKTLALMLLVGTTAAMAQNAAGDYSAGTTALTTVTEEIAKYVPIVVKLCYAIAGVVAIVGAISVYIAMNNEEQDVKKKIMMVVGACIFLIAAAQALPLFFGIGG
;
A
#
# COMPACT_ATOMS: atom_id res chain seq x y z
N MET A 1 -44.74 -32.48 38.08
CA MET A 1 -43.87 -31.38 38.58
C MET A 1 -43.34 -30.48 37.46
N PHE A 2 -43.04 -31.03 36.27
CA PHE A 2 -42.52 -30.29 35.11
C PHE A 2 -43.45 -29.22 34.50
N GLU A 3 -44.78 -29.42 34.50
CA GLU A 3 -45.71 -28.43 33.93
C GLU A 3 -45.76 -27.10 34.70
N ARG A 4 -45.55 -27.14 36.02
CA ARG A 4 -45.49 -25.91 36.85
C ARG A 4 -44.24 -25.08 36.57
N ILE A 5 -43.14 -25.74 36.20
CA ILE A 5 -41.89 -25.08 35.81
C ILE A 5 -42.09 -24.40 34.45
N ASN A 6 -42.67 -25.10 33.47
CA ASN A 6 -42.90 -24.56 32.14
C ASN A 6 -43.86 -23.34 32.14
N LYS A 7 -44.87 -23.35 33.03
CA LYS A 7 -45.79 -22.21 33.21
C LYS A 7 -45.13 -21.00 33.87
N LYS A 8 -44.21 -21.22 34.82
CA LYS A 8 -43.38 -20.14 35.42
C LYS A 8 -42.39 -19.55 34.41
N VAL A 9 -41.80 -20.37 33.54
CA VAL A 9 -40.90 -19.91 32.47
C VAL A 9 -41.66 -19.07 31.43
N LYS A 10 -42.85 -19.50 31.01
CA LYS A 10 -43.72 -18.69 30.13
C LYS A 10 -44.18 -17.37 30.77
N GLY A 11 -44.46 -17.36 32.07
CA GLY A 11 -44.83 -16.14 32.81
C GLY A 11 -43.66 -15.15 32.96
N PHE A 12 -42.45 -15.66 33.14
CA PHE A 12 -41.24 -14.84 33.23
C PHE A 12 -40.90 -14.12 31.91
N PHE A 13 -41.17 -14.78 30.77
CA PHE A 13 -41.05 -14.19 29.43
C PHE A 13 -42.20 -13.25 29.03
N SER A 14 -43.34 -13.29 29.75
CA SER A 14 -44.50 -12.44 29.48
C SER A 14 -44.42 -11.05 30.12
N SER A 15 -43.45 -10.83 31.01
CA SER A 15 -43.31 -9.55 31.72
C SER A 15 -42.82 -8.46 30.78
N GLN A 16 -43.59 -7.36 30.70
CA GLN A 16 -43.23 -6.17 29.91
C GLN A 16 -41.82 -5.67 30.27
N ARG A 17 -41.40 -5.83 31.53
CA ARG A 17 -40.05 -5.47 32.02
C ARG A 17 -38.94 -6.33 31.42
N MET A 18 -39.20 -7.62 31.17
CA MET A 18 -38.22 -8.51 30.53
C MET A 18 -38.07 -8.19 29.05
N LYS A 19 -39.17 -7.81 28.37
CA LYS A 19 -39.13 -7.32 26.99
C LYS A 19 -38.36 -6.00 26.89
N THR A 20 -38.55 -5.07 27.83
CA THR A 20 -37.80 -3.81 27.88
C THR A 20 -36.31 -4.04 28.20
N LEU A 21 -35.98 -4.96 29.10
CA LEU A 21 -34.59 -5.34 29.39
C LEU A 21 -33.91 -5.99 28.19
N ALA A 22 -34.60 -6.92 27.51
CA ALA A 22 -34.09 -7.54 26.29
C ALA A 22 -33.87 -6.50 25.18
N LEU A 23 -34.80 -5.55 25.02
CA LEU A 23 -34.68 -4.44 24.06
C LEU A 23 -33.52 -3.50 24.43
N MET A 24 -33.35 -3.14 25.70
CA MET A 24 -32.21 -2.34 26.17
C MET A 24 -30.88 -3.07 26.00
N LEU A 25 -30.84 -4.39 26.18
CA LEU A 25 -29.62 -5.17 25.98
C LEU A 25 -29.28 -5.27 24.49
N LEU A 26 -30.29 -5.38 23.61
CA LEU A 26 -30.14 -5.33 22.16
C LEU A 26 -29.63 -3.95 21.69
N VAL A 27 -30.21 -2.87 22.19
CA VAL A 27 -29.79 -1.49 21.87
C VAL A 27 -28.42 -1.16 22.50
N GLY A 28 -28.11 -1.72 23.66
CA GLY A 28 -26.79 -1.61 24.30
C GLY A 28 -25.70 -2.33 23.51
N THR A 29 -26.00 -3.50 22.93
CA THR A 29 -25.06 -4.22 22.05
C THR A 29 -24.78 -3.47 20.75
N THR A 30 -25.76 -2.79 20.16
CA THR A 30 -25.53 -1.97 18.95
C THR A 30 -24.80 -0.67 19.26
N ALA A 31 -25.03 -0.06 20.43
CA ALA A 31 -24.29 1.13 20.87
C ALA A 31 -22.82 0.83 21.20
N ALA A 32 -22.52 -0.32 21.81
CA ALA A 32 -21.14 -0.75 22.08
C ALA A 32 -20.35 -1.05 20.81
N MET A 33 -21.01 -1.55 19.75
CA MET A 33 -20.39 -1.74 18.43
C MET A 33 -20.13 -0.39 17.72
N ALA A 34 -20.90 0.65 18.02
CA ALA A 34 -20.78 1.98 17.42
C ALA A 34 -19.75 2.90 18.11
N GLN A 35 -19.34 2.62 19.35
CA GLN A 35 -18.25 3.37 20.01
C GLN A 35 -16.89 3.21 19.31
N ASN A 36 -16.72 2.17 18.48
CA ASN A 36 -15.51 1.99 17.67
C ASN A 36 -15.51 2.83 16.39
N ALA A 37 -16.64 3.45 15.99
CA ALA A 37 -16.71 4.21 14.73
C ALA A 37 -16.27 5.67 14.85
N ALA A 38 -16.06 6.21 16.06
CA ALA A 38 -15.80 7.64 16.28
C ALA A 38 -14.32 7.98 16.57
N GLY A 39 -13.39 7.07 16.32
CA GLY A 39 -11.96 7.30 16.56
C GLY A 39 -11.03 6.13 16.25
N ASP A 40 -11.54 4.99 15.78
CA ASP A 40 -10.71 3.85 15.43
C ASP A 40 -10.17 3.99 14.00
N TYR A 41 -9.08 4.76 13.86
CA TYR A 41 -8.32 4.84 12.62
C TYR A 41 -7.72 3.48 12.21
N SER A 42 -7.80 2.43 13.05
CA SER A 42 -7.27 1.09 12.79
C SER A 42 -7.77 0.49 11.48
N ALA A 43 -9.05 0.69 11.14
CA ALA A 43 -9.58 0.20 9.86
C ALA A 43 -8.92 0.90 8.66
N GLY A 44 -8.68 2.21 8.76
CA GLY A 44 -8.01 3.00 7.73
C GLY A 44 -6.51 2.70 7.64
N THR A 45 -5.82 2.62 8.77
CA THR A 45 -4.38 2.30 8.81
C THR A 45 -4.12 0.88 8.33
N THR A 46 -4.95 -0.09 8.71
CA THR A 46 -4.81 -1.48 8.24
C THR A 46 -4.99 -1.56 6.72
N ALA A 47 -6.00 -0.87 6.16
CA ALA A 47 -6.20 -0.82 4.72
C ALA A 47 -4.99 -0.20 3.98
N LEU A 48 -4.45 0.91 4.50
CA LEU A 48 -3.27 1.55 3.92
C LEU A 48 -2.01 0.69 4.04
N THR A 49 -1.81 -0.01 5.17
CA THR A 49 -0.70 -0.95 5.35
C THR A 49 -0.77 -2.09 4.34
N THR A 50 -1.95 -2.71 4.14
CA THR A 50 -2.13 -3.76 3.13
C THR A 50 -1.79 -3.26 1.72
N VAL A 51 -2.24 -2.05 1.35
CA VAL A 51 -1.93 -1.45 0.04
C VAL A 51 -0.43 -1.19 -0.10
N THR A 52 0.25 -0.71 0.95
CA THR A 52 1.70 -0.53 0.93
C THR A 52 2.45 -1.85 0.75
N GLU A 53 2.03 -2.92 1.43
CA GLU A 53 2.62 -4.26 1.27
C GLU A 53 2.40 -4.84 -0.13
N GLU A 54 1.24 -4.60 -0.75
CA GLU A 54 1.00 -5.01 -2.12
C GLU A 54 1.87 -4.23 -3.11
N ILE A 55 2.00 -2.91 -2.95
CA ILE A 55 2.89 -2.08 -3.77
C ILE A 55 4.35 -2.54 -3.62
N ALA A 56 4.78 -2.89 -2.41
CA ALA A 56 6.13 -3.36 -2.13
C ALA A 56 6.52 -4.60 -2.94
N LYS A 57 5.57 -5.48 -3.27
CA LYS A 57 5.82 -6.67 -4.12
C LYS A 57 6.15 -6.29 -5.57
N TYR A 58 5.63 -5.18 -6.07
CA TYR A 58 5.89 -4.70 -7.43
C TYR A 58 7.20 -3.90 -7.54
N VAL A 59 7.65 -3.26 -6.47
CA VAL A 59 8.91 -2.48 -6.42
C VAL A 59 10.12 -3.21 -7.01
N PRO A 60 10.48 -4.46 -6.62
CA PRO A 60 11.64 -5.14 -7.19
C PRO A 60 11.49 -5.48 -8.67
N ILE A 61 10.26 -5.66 -9.15
CA ILE A 61 9.97 -5.88 -10.58
C ILE A 61 10.27 -4.59 -11.36
N VAL A 62 9.78 -3.45 -10.85
CA VAL A 62 10.02 -2.13 -11.45
C VAL A 62 11.52 -1.78 -11.46
N VAL A 63 12.26 -2.11 -10.40
CA VAL A 63 13.72 -1.91 -10.35
C VAL A 63 14.44 -2.71 -11.43
N LYS A 64 14.10 -3.99 -11.61
CA LYS A 64 14.69 -4.82 -12.67
C LYS A 64 14.38 -4.28 -14.07
N LEU A 65 13.15 -3.81 -14.30
CA LEU A 65 12.79 -3.14 -15.55
C LEU A 65 13.58 -1.84 -15.75
N CYS A 66 13.79 -1.05 -14.69
CA CYS A 66 14.59 0.16 -14.75
C CYS A 66 16.05 -0.12 -15.14
N TYR A 67 16.66 -1.18 -14.58
CA TYR A 67 18.00 -1.64 -14.98
C TYR A 67 18.05 -2.09 -16.45
N ALA A 68 17.03 -2.78 -16.94
CA ALA A 68 16.95 -3.17 -18.35
C ALA A 68 16.88 -1.93 -19.27
N ILE A 69 16.06 -0.94 -18.92
CA ILE A 69 15.95 0.33 -19.65
C ILE A 69 17.28 1.09 -19.60
N ALA A 70 17.96 1.12 -18.44
CA ALA A 70 19.28 1.74 -18.30
C ALA A 70 20.30 1.15 -19.27
N GLY A 71 20.29 -0.18 -19.47
CA GLY A 71 21.12 -0.85 -20.47
C GLY A 71 20.83 -0.39 -21.90
N VAL A 72 19.55 -0.29 -22.28
CA VAL A 72 19.15 0.19 -23.61
C VAL A 72 19.58 1.65 -23.83
N VAL A 73 19.34 2.52 -22.83
CA VAL A 73 19.73 3.94 -22.88
C VAL A 73 21.24 4.09 -22.99
N ALA A 74 22.02 3.25 -22.28
CA ALA A 74 23.48 3.26 -22.38
C ALA A 74 23.97 2.93 -23.79
N ILE A 75 23.36 1.96 -24.47
CA ILE A 75 23.70 1.60 -25.85
C ILE A 75 23.39 2.76 -26.80
N VAL A 76 22.18 3.34 -26.72
CA VAL A 76 21.79 4.49 -27.56
C VAL A 76 22.69 5.70 -27.29
N GLY A 77 23.00 5.96 -26.02
CA GLY A 77 23.94 6.98 -25.60
C GLY A 77 25.33 6.79 -26.20
N ALA A 78 25.88 5.57 -26.13
CA ALA A 78 27.18 5.24 -26.70
C ALA A 78 27.22 5.45 -28.23
N ILE A 79 26.16 5.02 -28.95
CA ILE A 79 26.05 5.24 -30.39
C ILE A 79 26.04 6.75 -30.72
N SER A 80 25.26 7.55 -29.99
CA SER A 80 25.17 8.99 -30.21
C SER A 80 26.50 9.73 -29.96
N VAL A 81 27.26 9.30 -28.95
CA VAL A 81 28.58 9.83 -28.63
C VAL A 81 29.58 9.44 -29.73
N TYR A 82 29.54 8.19 -30.17
CA TYR A 82 30.41 7.71 -31.25
C TYR A 82 30.19 8.49 -32.55
N ILE A 83 28.93 8.70 -32.95
CA ILE A 83 28.61 9.49 -34.14
C ILE A 83 29.16 10.91 -34.02
N ALA A 84 28.93 11.56 -32.88
CA ALA A 84 29.43 12.92 -32.67
C ALA A 84 30.97 12.99 -32.72
N MET A 85 31.66 12.00 -32.12
CA MET A 85 33.13 11.92 -32.12
C MET A 85 33.70 11.77 -33.52
N ASN A 86 33.05 10.96 -34.37
CA ASN A 86 33.52 10.74 -35.75
C ASN A 86 33.18 11.90 -36.69
N ASN A 87 32.16 12.70 -36.38
CA ASN A 87 31.78 13.86 -37.19
C ASN A 87 32.54 15.15 -36.83
N GLU A 88 33.52 15.08 -35.92
CA GLU A 88 34.27 16.23 -35.41
C GLU A 88 33.37 17.39 -34.91
N GLU A 89 32.17 17.06 -34.39
CA GLU A 89 31.28 18.06 -33.81
C GLU A 89 31.97 18.75 -32.61
N GLN A 90 31.92 20.08 -32.56
CA GLN A 90 32.45 20.83 -31.40
C GLN A 90 31.68 20.52 -30.10
N ASP A 91 30.48 19.93 -30.20
CA ASP A 91 29.60 19.60 -29.09
C ASP A 91 29.77 18.19 -28.51
N VAL A 92 30.77 17.42 -28.95
CA VAL A 92 31.03 16.04 -28.46
C VAL A 92 31.14 15.99 -26.94
N LYS A 93 31.90 16.91 -26.35
CA LYS A 93 32.07 16.98 -24.88
C LYS A 93 30.74 17.19 -24.15
N LYS A 94 29.84 18.00 -24.73
CA LYS A 94 28.51 18.26 -24.19
C LYS A 94 27.61 17.02 -24.29
N LYS A 95 27.63 16.33 -25.43
CA LYS A 95 26.88 15.08 -25.62
C LYS A 95 27.35 13.97 -24.68
N ILE A 96 28.67 13.80 -24.49
CA ILE A 96 29.22 12.83 -23.54
C ILE A 96 28.75 13.15 -22.12
N MET A 97 28.88 14.40 -21.69
CA MET A 97 28.46 14.82 -20.34
C MET A 97 26.97 14.54 -20.10
N MET A 98 26.12 14.82 -21.11
CA MET A 98 24.69 14.57 -21.03
C MET A 98 24.36 13.07 -20.95
N VAL A 99 25.00 12.24 -21.76
CA VAL A 99 24.79 10.79 -21.77
C VAL A 99 25.27 10.13 -20.48
N VAL A 100 26.44 10.52 -19.97
CA VAL A 100 26.98 9.99 -18.71
C VAL A 100 26.09 10.37 -17.53
N GLY A 101 25.61 11.62 -17.48
CA GLY A 101 24.66 12.07 -16.46
C GLY A 101 23.36 11.27 -16.47
N ALA A 102 22.80 11.01 -17.65
CA ALA A 102 21.59 10.21 -17.80
C ALA A 102 21.77 8.76 -17.32
N CYS A 103 22.90 8.13 -17.65
CA CYS A 103 23.17 6.74 -17.24
C CYS A 103 23.35 6.63 -15.71
N ILE A 104 24.11 7.54 -15.11
CA ILE A 104 24.30 7.58 -13.65
C ILE A 104 22.98 7.82 -12.93
N PHE A 105 22.16 8.75 -13.44
CA PHE A 105 20.84 9.05 -12.89
C PHE A 105 19.93 7.82 -12.89
N LEU A 106 19.85 7.06 -13.98
CA LEU A 106 18.99 5.87 -14.04
C LEU A 106 19.42 4.77 -13.05
N ILE A 107 20.72 4.54 -12.88
CA ILE A 107 21.22 3.57 -11.90
C ILE A 107 20.93 4.05 -10.47
N ALA A 108 21.17 5.34 -10.18
CA ALA A 108 20.89 5.91 -8.88
C ALA A 108 19.38 5.87 -8.56
N ALA A 109 18.52 6.17 -9.54
CA ALA A 109 17.08 6.08 -9.40
C ALA A 109 16.62 4.64 -9.11
N ALA A 110 17.20 3.65 -9.80
CA ALA A 110 16.90 2.23 -9.55
C ALA A 110 17.31 1.78 -8.14
N GLN A 111 18.43 2.30 -7.61
CA GLN A 111 18.90 2.04 -6.24
C GLN A 111 18.05 2.76 -5.18
N ALA A 112 17.61 3.99 -5.47
CA ALA A 112 16.82 4.78 -4.55
C ALA A 112 15.35 4.34 -4.50
N LEU A 113 14.80 3.72 -5.55
CA LEU A 113 13.39 3.34 -5.63
C LEU A 113 12.98 2.42 -4.47
N PRO A 114 13.68 1.31 -4.13
CA PRO A 114 13.38 0.52 -2.93
C PRO A 114 13.48 1.30 -1.62
N LEU A 115 14.44 2.24 -1.53
CA LEU A 115 14.67 3.04 -0.33
C LEU A 115 13.52 4.04 -0.09
N PHE A 116 12.93 4.61 -1.14
CA PHE A 116 11.75 5.48 -1.02
C PHE A 116 10.51 4.76 -0.47
N PHE A 117 10.43 3.44 -0.65
CA PHE A 117 9.34 2.62 -0.11
C PHE A 117 9.69 1.95 1.23
N GLY A 118 10.86 2.21 1.80
CA GLY A 118 11.31 1.58 3.06
C GLY A 118 11.61 0.09 2.93
N ILE A 119 11.87 -0.40 1.71
CA ILE A 119 12.11 -1.83 1.39
C ILE A 119 13.61 -2.14 1.33
N GLY A 120 14.48 -1.17 1.58
CA GLY A 120 15.93 -1.33 1.53
C GLY A 120 16.54 -1.62 2.91
N GLY A 121 16.63 -2.91 3.25
CA GLY A 121 17.38 -3.48 4.36
C GLY A 121 17.83 -4.88 4.03
#